data_AF-A0A843SMK8-F1
#
_entry.id   AF-A0A843SMK8-F1
#
_cell.length_a   1.000
_cell.length_b   1.000
_cell.length_c   1.000
_cell.angle_alpha   90.00
_cell.angle_beta   90.00
_cell.angle_gamma   90.00
#
_symmetry.space_group_name_H-M   'P 1'
#
loop_
_entity.id
_entity.type
_entity.pdbx_description
1 polymer ?
#
loop_
_entity_poly.entity_id
_entity_poly.type
_entity_poly.pdbx_seq_one_letter_code
_entity_poly.pdbx_strand_id
1 'polypeptide(L)'
;MHIKLPSKINVMAVSALAIAVLNGCGEKIDGRQTEINQGLIYKLHSDTPFSGKISNYNPTKLGFMVHGNCNVEVAQGILDGPAECLTDSGAKLADFAYKNGKQNGEIKIWDENTKNLIVKFHVLDGYKDGIEEYYNPENNKLVRQTNWSKNSKNGSEKVWDITGEILLTNLTWKDEKKTGFVKSGERENNYIDGDEKGTQRRYTLIDGDYDSQKKYIAQTAVANLYKADYFVGLLDDGKYKVIDLEDEHKKSLDAEKKQYEDIKAATAQSACVDKKTTDYHMEKGETAFISNDMIQDWREECKSR
;
A
#
# COMPACT_ATOMS: atom_id res chain seq x y z
N MET A 1 -10.01 -46.02 -88.29
CA MET A 1 -10.20 -44.95 -87.27
C MET A 1 -10.07 -45.62 -85.91
N HIS A 2 -8.95 -45.39 -85.22
CA HIS A 2 -8.58 -46.08 -83.99
C HIS A 2 -9.37 -45.56 -82.79
N ILE A 3 -10.01 -46.46 -82.03
CA ILE A 3 -10.45 -46.17 -80.66
C ILE A 3 -9.73 -47.16 -79.75
N LYS A 4 -8.80 -46.64 -78.94
CA LYS A 4 -8.04 -47.37 -77.92
C LYS A 4 -8.88 -47.45 -76.63
N LEU A 5 -9.01 -48.65 -76.06
CA LEU A 5 -9.34 -48.82 -74.64
C LEU A 5 -8.16 -48.36 -73.77
N PRO A 6 -8.41 -47.87 -72.55
CA PRO A 6 -7.48 -48.02 -71.45
C PRO A 6 -7.96 -49.09 -70.47
N SER A 7 -7.02 -49.99 -70.17
CA SER A 7 -7.09 -51.03 -69.16
C SER A 7 -6.23 -50.66 -67.95
N LYS A 8 -6.66 -51.18 -66.79
CA LYS A 8 -5.89 -51.51 -65.58
C LYS A 8 -5.78 -50.46 -64.47
N ILE A 9 -6.53 -50.81 -63.43
CA ILE A 9 -6.33 -50.55 -62.01
C ILE A 9 -4.87 -50.81 -61.62
N ASN A 10 -4.26 -49.87 -60.89
CA ASN A 10 -3.08 -50.13 -60.07
C ASN A 10 -3.27 -49.50 -58.69
N VAL A 11 -3.23 -50.38 -57.68
CA VAL A 11 -3.07 -50.10 -56.26
C VAL A 11 -1.72 -49.40 -56.04
N MET A 12 -1.68 -48.30 -55.29
CA MET A 12 -0.42 -47.84 -54.71
C MET A 12 -0.61 -47.10 -53.38
N ALA A 13 0.01 -47.71 -52.37
CA ALA A 13 0.68 -47.13 -51.20
C ALA A 13 -0.15 -46.28 -50.22
N VAL A 14 -0.62 -46.95 -49.16
CA VAL A 14 -0.75 -46.35 -47.83
C VAL A 14 0.66 -45.98 -47.34
N SER A 15 1.05 -44.73 -47.50
CA SER A 15 2.21 -44.17 -46.81
C SER A 15 1.81 -43.90 -45.36
N ALA A 16 2.13 -44.84 -44.49
CA ALA A 16 2.12 -44.64 -43.04
C ALA A 16 3.07 -43.48 -42.72
N LEU A 17 2.52 -42.31 -42.40
CA LEU A 17 3.27 -41.22 -41.80
C LEU A 17 3.65 -41.70 -40.39
N ALA A 18 4.84 -42.27 -40.26
CA ALA A 18 5.45 -42.51 -38.96
C ALA A 18 5.73 -41.13 -38.35
N ILE A 19 4.78 -40.61 -37.59
CA ILE A 19 5.00 -39.47 -36.71
C ILE A 19 5.95 -39.98 -35.63
N ALA A 20 7.25 -39.80 -35.86
CA ALA A 20 8.25 -39.90 -34.82
C ALA A 20 8.01 -38.75 -33.84
N VAL A 21 7.10 -38.94 -32.88
CA VAL A 21 7.04 -38.11 -31.66
C VAL A 21 8.18 -38.57 -30.77
N LEU A 22 9.40 -38.21 -31.14
CA LEU A 22 10.60 -38.37 -30.36
C LEU A 22 11.25 -37.00 -30.26
N ASN A 23 10.92 -36.28 -29.19
CA ASN A 23 11.90 -35.75 -28.24
C ASN A 23 11.18 -34.90 -27.19
N GLY A 24 10.79 -35.55 -26.09
CA GLY A 24 10.40 -34.90 -24.84
C GLY A 24 11.56 -34.21 -24.11
N CYS A 25 12.53 -33.66 -24.84
CA CYS A 25 13.61 -32.81 -24.33
C CYS A 25 13.85 -31.71 -25.35
N GLY A 26 13.24 -30.54 -25.16
CA GLY A 26 13.60 -29.35 -25.94
C GLY A 26 15.10 -29.06 -25.80
N GLU A 27 15.70 -28.49 -26.84
CA GLU A 27 17.12 -28.12 -26.83
C GLU A 27 17.43 -27.21 -25.64
N LYS A 28 18.59 -27.39 -24.99
CA LYS A 28 19.07 -26.51 -23.92
C LYS A 28 20.34 -25.80 -24.35
N ILE A 29 20.36 -24.47 -24.27
CA ILE A 29 21.52 -23.63 -24.59
C ILE A 29 21.86 -22.66 -23.46
N ASP A 30 23.08 -22.12 -23.46
CA ASP A 30 23.49 -21.04 -22.58
C ASP A 30 23.04 -19.68 -23.14
N GLY A 31 22.69 -18.74 -22.27
CA GLY A 31 22.25 -17.39 -22.65
C GLY A 31 23.26 -16.62 -23.49
N ARG A 32 24.56 -16.93 -23.38
CA ARG A 32 25.63 -16.39 -24.22
C ARG A 32 25.57 -16.86 -25.68
N GLN A 33 24.85 -17.95 -25.94
CA GLN A 33 24.63 -18.50 -27.28
C GLN A 33 23.36 -17.94 -27.92
N THR A 34 22.80 -16.86 -27.38
CA THR A 34 21.56 -16.26 -27.88
C THR A 34 21.79 -14.88 -28.46
N GLU A 35 21.04 -14.56 -29.50
CA GLU A 35 20.91 -13.20 -30.04
C GLU A 35 19.43 -12.83 -30.15
N ILE A 36 19.12 -11.55 -30.04
CA ILE A 36 17.76 -11.04 -30.18
C ILE A 36 17.69 -10.29 -31.51
N ASN A 37 16.81 -10.74 -32.40
CA ASN A 37 16.55 -10.09 -33.68
C ASN A 37 15.05 -9.82 -33.80
N GLN A 38 14.68 -8.56 -34.00
CA GLN A 38 13.27 -8.12 -34.09
C GLN A 38 12.39 -8.60 -32.90
N GLY A 39 12.97 -8.70 -31.71
CA GLY A 39 12.26 -9.12 -30.49
C GLY A 39 12.12 -10.64 -30.31
N LEU A 40 12.55 -11.45 -31.29
CA LEU A 40 12.61 -12.90 -31.17
C LEU A 40 14.00 -13.35 -30.75
N ILE A 41 14.06 -14.41 -29.95
CA ILE A 41 15.28 -15.03 -29.46
C ILE A 41 15.73 -16.10 -30.46
N TYR A 42 16.97 -16.00 -30.91
CA TYR A 42 17.63 -16.96 -31.78
C TYR A 42 18.84 -17.56 -31.07
N LYS A 43 19.21 -18.78 -31.46
CA LYS A 43 20.55 -19.32 -31.20
C LYS A 43 21.53 -18.65 -32.18
N LEU A 44 22.74 -18.32 -31.74
CA LEU A 44 23.76 -17.72 -32.59
C LEU A 44 23.93 -18.53 -33.89
N HIS A 45 23.94 -17.82 -35.02
CA HIS A 45 24.06 -18.39 -36.36
C HIS A 45 22.87 -19.25 -36.82
N SER A 46 21.73 -19.20 -36.12
CA SER A 46 20.47 -19.80 -36.58
C SER A 46 19.66 -18.80 -37.39
N ASP A 47 19.02 -19.27 -38.46
CA ASP A 47 18.02 -18.53 -39.24
C ASP A 47 16.59 -18.75 -38.74
N THR A 48 16.39 -19.68 -37.80
CA THR A 48 15.07 -20.00 -37.22
C THR A 48 14.98 -19.58 -35.75
N PRO A 49 13.83 -19.01 -35.31
CA PRO A 49 13.60 -18.65 -33.90
C PRO A 49 13.76 -19.85 -32.96
N PHE A 50 14.41 -19.64 -31.83
CA PHE A 50 14.77 -20.71 -30.91
C PHE A 50 13.53 -21.31 -30.22
N SER A 51 13.51 -22.63 -30.02
CA SER A 51 12.51 -23.31 -29.19
C SER A 51 13.20 -24.31 -28.27
N GLY A 52 13.04 -24.14 -26.96
CA GLY A 52 13.75 -24.92 -25.96
C GLY A 52 13.97 -24.16 -24.66
N LYS A 53 15.00 -24.55 -23.91
CA LYS A 53 15.37 -23.96 -22.62
C LYS A 53 16.66 -23.16 -22.76
N ILE A 54 16.73 -22.01 -22.09
CA ILE A 54 17.94 -21.21 -22.00
C ILE A 54 18.35 -21.11 -20.54
N SER A 55 19.56 -21.56 -20.21
CA SER A 55 20.19 -21.35 -18.89
C SER A 55 21.11 -20.15 -18.92
N ASN A 56 21.44 -19.57 -17.75
CA ASN A 56 22.31 -18.39 -17.64
C ASN A 56 21.79 -17.20 -18.48
N TYR A 57 20.47 -17.08 -18.56
CA TYR A 57 19.84 -15.94 -19.21
C TYR A 57 19.93 -14.72 -18.30
N ASN A 58 20.36 -13.59 -18.87
CA ASN A 58 20.61 -12.39 -18.09
C ASN A 58 19.26 -11.82 -17.56
N PRO A 59 19.08 -11.69 -16.23
CA PRO A 59 17.82 -11.22 -15.63
C PRO A 59 17.41 -9.83 -16.09
N THR A 60 18.36 -8.95 -16.45
CA THR A 60 18.06 -7.60 -16.94
C THR A 60 17.28 -7.61 -18.26
N LYS A 61 17.47 -8.64 -19.11
CA LYS A 61 16.67 -8.85 -20.32
C LYS A 61 15.22 -9.23 -20.03
N LEU A 62 14.92 -9.66 -18.81
CA LEU A 62 13.59 -10.00 -18.32
C LEU A 62 12.97 -8.88 -17.48
N GLY A 63 13.66 -7.74 -17.34
CA GLY A 63 13.22 -6.63 -16.47
C GLY A 63 13.44 -6.86 -14.97
N PHE A 64 14.19 -7.90 -14.58
CA PHE A 64 14.56 -8.15 -13.19
C PHE A 64 15.94 -7.54 -12.88
N MET A 65 16.04 -6.78 -11.79
CA MET A 65 17.30 -6.26 -11.26
C MET A 65 17.78 -7.15 -10.11
N VAL A 66 18.17 -8.38 -10.42
CA VAL A 66 18.74 -9.35 -9.45
C VAL A 66 20.16 -9.73 -9.86
N HIS A 67 21.03 -9.96 -8.87
CA HIS A 67 22.42 -10.36 -9.08
C HIS A 67 22.51 -11.88 -9.26
N GLY A 68 22.08 -12.37 -10.42
CA GLY A 68 22.05 -13.80 -10.70
C GLY A 68 21.79 -14.13 -12.16
N ASN A 69 21.35 -15.35 -12.39
CA ASN A 69 21.16 -15.96 -13.70
C ASN A 69 19.82 -16.66 -13.76
N CYS A 70 19.14 -16.61 -14.90
CA CYS A 70 17.82 -17.22 -15.05
C CYS A 70 17.82 -18.42 -15.99
N ASN A 71 17.00 -19.41 -15.64
CA ASN A 71 16.55 -20.44 -16.55
C ASN A 71 15.19 -20.01 -17.11
N VAL A 72 15.05 -20.02 -18.43
CA VAL A 72 13.81 -19.63 -19.12
C VAL A 72 13.42 -20.64 -20.19
N GLU A 73 12.13 -20.74 -20.48
CA GLU A 73 11.60 -21.49 -21.61
C GLU A 73 11.19 -20.54 -22.75
N VAL A 74 11.48 -20.97 -23.97
CA VAL A 74 11.23 -20.21 -25.19
C VAL A 74 10.56 -21.11 -26.22
N ALA A 75 9.50 -20.62 -26.84
CA ALA A 75 8.84 -21.23 -27.98
C ALA A 75 8.84 -20.24 -29.16
N GLN A 76 9.35 -20.67 -30.30
CA GLN A 76 9.40 -19.86 -31.53
C GLN A 76 10.02 -18.46 -31.33
N GLY A 77 11.08 -18.39 -30.51
CA GLY A 77 11.80 -17.17 -30.17
C GLY A 77 11.11 -16.29 -29.12
N ILE A 78 9.97 -16.72 -28.58
CA ILE A 78 9.17 -15.99 -27.60
C ILE A 78 9.27 -16.68 -26.24
N LEU A 79 9.44 -15.92 -25.16
CA LEU A 79 9.39 -16.48 -23.80
C LEU A 79 8.03 -17.13 -23.56
N ASP A 80 8.01 -18.43 -23.26
CA ASP A 80 6.78 -19.20 -23.10
C ASP A 80 7.05 -20.42 -22.21
N GLY A 81 6.48 -20.40 -21.01
CA GLY A 81 6.72 -21.40 -19.97
C GLY A 81 7.32 -20.82 -18.68
N PRO A 82 7.66 -21.70 -17.73
CA PRO A 82 8.24 -21.33 -16.45
C PRO A 82 9.62 -20.68 -16.60
N ALA A 83 9.95 -19.83 -15.63
CA ALA A 83 11.24 -19.19 -15.49
C ALA A 83 11.62 -19.11 -14.01
N GLU A 84 12.91 -19.27 -13.73
CA GLU A 84 13.46 -19.11 -12.39
C GLU A 84 14.78 -18.37 -12.48
N CYS A 85 15.09 -17.55 -11.47
CA CYS A 85 16.40 -16.91 -11.34
C CYS A 85 17.07 -17.40 -10.06
N LEU A 86 18.37 -17.63 -10.16
CA LEU A 86 19.21 -18.18 -9.11
C LEU A 86 20.45 -17.30 -8.91
N THR A 87 21.00 -17.28 -7.71
CA THR A 87 22.36 -16.76 -7.46
C THR A 87 23.39 -17.63 -8.16
N ASP A 88 24.64 -17.17 -8.25
CA ASP A 88 25.75 -17.98 -8.76
C ASP A 88 26.00 -19.27 -7.94
N SER A 89 25.59 -19.26 -6.66
CA SER A 89 25.64 -20.43 -5.78
C SER A 89 24.42 -21.35 -5.90
N GLY A 90 23.47 -21.06 -6.80
CA GLY A 90 22.26 -21.84 -7.03
C GLY A 90 21.10 -21.57 -6.06
N ALA A 91 21.17 -20.52 -5.22
CA ALA A 91 20.07 -20.17 -4.33
C ALA A 91 18.96 -19.43 -5.10
N LYS A 92 17.70 -19.68 -4.75
CA LYS A 92 16.55 -19.11 -5.46
C LYS A 92 16.41 -17.60 -5.23
N LEU A 93 16.20 -16.85 -6.31
CA LEU A 93 15.96 -15.39 -6.30
C LEU A 93 14.57 -15.04 -6.81
N ALA A 94 14.10 -15.71 -7.87
CA ALA A 94 12.78 -15.46 -8.43
C ALA A 94 12.18 -16.70 -9.12
N ASP A 95 10.86 -16.75 -9.20
CA ASP A 95 10.03 -17.77 -9.85
C ASP A 95 8.85 -17.07 -10.49
N PHE A 96 8.65 -17.32 -11.78
CA PHE A 96 7.65 -16.65 -12.59
C PHE A 96 7.42 -17.47 -13.86
N ALA A 97 6.48 -17.06 -14.69
CA ALA A 97 6.23 -17.70 -15.96
C ALA A 97 5.84 -16.69 -17.03
N TYR A 98 6.08 -17.07 -18.27
CA TYR A 98 5.58 -16.38 -19.44
C TYR A 98 4.55 -17.23 -20.16
N LYS A 99 3.64 -16.57 -20.86
CA LYS A 99 2.75 -17.15 -21.85
C LYS A 99 2.75 -16.25 -23.06
N ASN A 100 3.17 -16.76 -24.21
CA ASN A 100 3.25 -15.98 -25.46
C ASN A 100 3.97 -14.62 -25.27
N GLY A 101 5.09 -14.61 -24.55
CA GLY A 101 5.94 -13.43 -24.38
C GLY A 101 5.49 -12.46 -23.29
N LYS A 102 4.37 -12.74 -22.61
CA LYS A 102 3.85 -11.92 -21.51
C LYS A 102 3.98 -12.66 -20.20
N GLN A 103 4.37 -11.96 -19.14
CA GLN A 103 4.35 -12.55 -17.79
C GLN A 103 2.94 -13.00 -17.46
N ASN A 104 2.79 -14.24 -17.02
CA ASN A 104 1.49 -14.83 -16.77
C ASN A 104 1.59 -15.93 -15.72
N GLY A 105 0.94 -15.73 -14.59
CA GLY A 105 0.98 -16.62 -13.44
C GLY A 105 1.42 -15.91 -12.17
N GLU A 106 1.77 -16.71 -11.16
CA GLU A 106 2.30 -16.22 -9.89
C GLU A 106 3.79 -15.88 -10.02
N ILE A 107 4.18 -14.74 -9.48
CA ILE A 107 5.57 -14.30 -9.35
C ILE A 107 5.94 -14.34 -7.87
N LYS A 108 7.09 -14.94 -7.57
CA LYS A 108 7.70 -14.96 -6.24
C LYS A 108 9.12 -14.46 -6.32
N ILE A 109 9.54 -13.68 -5.31
CA ILE A 109 10.89 -13.15 -5.18
C ILE A 109 11.37 -13.43 -3.75
N TRP A 110 12.62 -13.86 -3.62
CA TRP A 110 13.26 -14.18 -2.35
C TRP A 110 14.42 -13.23 -2.06
N ASP A 111 14.65 -12.96 -0.78
CA ASP A 111 15.82 -12.22 -0.33
C ASP A 111 17.09 -13.05 -0.54
N GLU A 112 18.14 -12.38 -1.02
CA GLU A 112 19.40 -13.06 -1.29
C GLU A 112 20.13 -13.49 -0.02
N ASN A 113 20.00 -12.76 1.09
CA ASN A 113 20.74 -13.05 2.31
C ASN A 113 20.00 -14.07 3.18
N THR A 114 18.74 -13.78 3.51
CA THR A 114 17.95 -14.60 4.45
C THR A 114 17.27 -15.78 3.77
N LYS A 115 17.16 -15.77 2.42
CA LYS A 115 16.43 -16.74 1.60
C LYS A 115 14.93 -16.78 1.86
N ASN A 116 14.40 -15.83 2.62
CA ASN A 116 12.97 -15.71 2.88
C ASN A 116 12.25 -15.08 1.69
N LEU A 117 10.97 -15.43 1.52
CA LEU A 117 10.12 -14.83 0.51
C LEU A 117 9.93 -13.34 0.85
N ILE A 118 10.08 -12.44 -0.12
CA ILE A 118 9.91 -10.99 0.09
C ILE A 118 8.69 -10.45 -0.65
N VAL A 119 8.36 -11.03 -1.82
CA VAL A 119 7.25 -10.57 -2.64
C VAL A 119 6.56 -11.77 -3.28
N LYS A 120 5.23 -11.72 -3.33
CA LYS A 120 4.39 -12.64 -4.09
C LYS A 120 3.25 -11.88 -4.75
N PHE A 121 3.04 -12.04 -6.04
CA PHE A 121 1.89 -11.42 -6.73
C PHE A 121 1.50 -12.21 -7.98
N HIS A 122 0.27 -12.00 -8.45
CA HIS A 122 -0.21 -12.65 -9.67
C HIS A 122 -0.27 -11.67 -10.84
N VAL A 123 0.07 -12.17 -12.02
CA VAL A 123 0.07 -11.43 -13.28
C VAL A 123 -0.78 -12.19 -14.30
N LEU A 124 -1.68 -11.50 -14.98
CA LEU A 124 -2.48 -12.02 -16.09
C LEU A 124 -2.17 -11.19 -17.35
N ASP A 125 -1.67 -11.84 -18.39
CA ASP A 125 -1.30 -11.20 -19.67
C ASP A 125 -0.41 -9.94 -19.51
N GLY A 126 0.54 -9.98 -18.58
CA GLY A 126 1.48 -8.89 -18.29
C GLY A 126 0.96 -7.81 -17.33
N TYR A 127 -0.27 -7.94 -16.82
CA TYR A 127 -0.84 -7.00 -15.84
C TYR A 127 -0.97 -7.65 -14.47
N LYS A 128 -0.61 -6.94 -13.39
CA LYS A 128 -0.92 -7.37 -12.03
C LYS A 128 -2.43 -7.53 -11.88
N ASP A 129 -2.84 -8.71 -11.42
CA ASP A 129 -4.25 -9.04 -11.25
C ASP A 129 -4.38 -10.04 -10.11
N GLY A 130 -5.21 -9.73 -9.11
CA GLY A 130 -5.29 -10.49 -7.85
C GLY A 130 -4.47 -9.87 -6.72
N ILE A 131 -4.04 -10.71 -5.77
CA ILE A 131 -3.41 -10.27 -4.52
C ILE A 131 -1.90 -10.14 -4.70
N GLU A 132 -1.34 -9.01 -4.26
CA GLU A 132 0.08 -8.77 -4.07
C GLU A 132 0.41 -8.74 -2.57
N GLU A 133 1.45 -9.45 -2.16
CA GLU A 133 1.91 -9.60 -0.78
C GLU A 133 3.40 -9.27 -0.68
N TYR A 134 3.77 -8.49 0.34
CA TYR A 134 5.17 -8.28 0.72
C TYR A 134 5.41 -8.78 2.14
N TYR A 135 6.59 -9.35 2.34
CA TYR A 135 7.01 -9.90 3.62
C TYR A 135 8.33 -9.28 4.05
N ASN A 136 8.52 -9.16 5.36
CA ASN A 136 9.81 -8.76 5.90
C ASN A 136 10.82 -9.92 5.78
N PRO A 137 11.99 -9.71 5.15
CA PRO A 137 12.99 -10.76 4.94
C PRO A 137 13.62 -11.30 6.24
N GLU A 138 13.61 -10.56 7.34
CA GLU A 138 14.25 -10.95 8.60
C GLU A 138 13.34 -11.83 9.47
N ASN A 139 12.04 -11.54 9.52
CA ASN A 139 11.09 -12.23 10.40
C ASN A 139 9.96 -12.97 9.64
N ASN A 140 9.94 -12.89 8.31
CA ASN A 140 8.98 -13.54 7.41
C ASN A 140 7.50 -13.16 7.68
N LYS A 141 7.25 -12.01 8.31
CA LYS A 141 5.89 -11.49 8.57
C LYS A 141 5.37 -10.72 7.36
N LEU A 142 4.07 -10.84 7.10
CA LEU A 142 3.37 -10.05 6.09
C LEU A 142 3.37 -8.57 6.51
N VAL A 143 3.90 -7.70 5.65
CA VAL A 143 3.99 -6.25 5.90
C VAL A 143 3.16 -5.43 4.92
N ARG A 144 2.71 -6.02 3.80
CA ARG A 144 1.78 -5.37 2.87
C ARG A 144 0.96 -6.39 2.11
N GLN A 145 -0.30 -6.07 1.89
CA GLN A 145 -1.22 -6.80 1.02
C GLN A 145 -2.01 -5.80 0.18
N THR A 146 -2.08 -5.98 -1.14
CA THR A 146 -2.82 -5.09 -2.05
C THR A 146 -3.57 -5.90 -3.10
N ASN A 147 -4.85 -5.61 -3.31
CA ASN A 147 -5.62 -6.19 -4.41
C ASN A 147 -5.49 -5.33 -5.67
N TRP A 148 -5.27 -6.01 -6.79
CA TRP A 148 -5.11 -5.43 -8.11
C TRP A 148 -6.14 -6.00 -9.08
N SER A 149 -6.57 -5.18 -10.03
CA SER A 149 -7.24 -5.60 -11.24
C SER A 149 -6.59 -4.87 -12.41
N LYS A 150 -5.97 -5.63 -13.32
CA LYS A 150 -5.24 -5.12 -14.49
C LYS A 150 -4.36 -3.87 -14.21
N ASN A 151 -3.42 -3.97 -13.27
CA ASN A 151 -2.53 -2.89 -12.81
C ASN A 151 -3.19 -1.72 -12.06
N SER A 152 -4.49 -1.72 -11.82
CA SER A 152 -5.16 -0.74 -10.97
C SER A 152 -5.49 -1.35 -9.61
N LYS A 153 -5.24 -0.62 -8.52
CA LYS A 153 -5.67 -1.07 -7.18
C LYS A 153 -7.20 -1.17 -7.16
N ASN A 154 -7.73 -2.31 -6.74
CA ASN A 154 -9.16 -2.57 -6.69
C ASN A 154 -9.47 -3.54 -5.54
N GLY A 155 -10.18 -3.06 -4.52
CA GLY A 155 -10.43 -3.81 -3.28
C GLY A 155 -9.47 -3.41 -2.16
N SER A 156 -9.11 -4.36 -1.29
CA SER A 156 -8.39 -4.08 -0.05
C SER A 156 -6.91 -3.74 -0.29
N GLU A 157 -6.40 -2.75 0.46
CA GLU A 157 -4.97 -2.52 0.68
C GLU A 157 -4.72 -2.42 2.18
N LYS A 158 -3.78 -3.24 2.68
CA LYS A 158 -3.33 -3.24 4.07
C LYS A 158 -1.82 -3.14 4.12
N VAL A 159 -1.31 -2.31 5.03
CA VAL A 159 0.12 -2.18 5.29
C VAL A 159 0.33 -2.25 6.79
N TRP A 160 1.32 -3.03 7.20
CA TRP A 160 1.73 -3.15 8.59
C TRP A 160 3.14 -2.57 8.77
N ASP A 161 3.51 -2.35 10.02
CA ASP A 161 4.87 -2.05 10.40
C ASP A 161 5.83 -3.21 10.08
N ILE A 162 7.12 -2.98 10.26
CA ILE A 162 8.16 -3.95 9.93
C ILE A 162 8.06 -5.25 10.78
N THR A 163 7.42 -5.21 11.95
CA THR A 163 7.16 -6.42 12.74
C THR A 163 5.95 -7.22 12.25
N GLY A 164 5.09 -6.61 11.42
CA GLY A 164 3.84 -7.19 10.93
C GLY A 164 2.73 -7.18 11.98
N GLU A 165 2.84 -6.39 13.05
CA GLU A 165 1.91 -6.38 14.16
C GLU A 165 0.97 -5.17 14.13
N ILE A 166 1.47 -4.01 13.71
CA ILE A 166 0.71 -2.77 13.74
C ILE A 166 0.22 -2.40 12.36
N LEU A 167 -1.11 -2.31 12.23
CA LEU A 167 -1.77 -1.89 11.00
C LEU A 167 -1.62 -0.38 10.80
N LEU A 168 -0.91 -0.02 9.73
CA LEU A 168 -0.61 1.36 9.33
C LEU A 168 -1.53 1.88 8.26
N THR A 169 -1.88 1.03 7.30
CA THR A 169 -2.82 1.39 6.24
C THR A 169 -3.93 0.37 6.19
N ASN A 170 -5.17 0.85 6.09
CA ASN A 170 -6.32 0.02 5.76
C ASN A 170 -7.23 0.81 4.83
N LEU A 171 -7.13 0.51 3.54
CA LEU A 171 -7.86 1.19 2.48
C LEU A 171 -8.70 0.18 1.70
N THR A 172 -9.84 0.65 1.21
CA THR A 172 -10.60 0.01 0.13
C THR A 172 -10.54 0.92 -1.09
N TRP A 173 -10.12 0.36 -2.21
CA TRP A 173 -10.02 1.01 -3.51
C TRP A 173 -11.22 0.64 -4.37
N LYS A 174 -11.84 1.65 -4.97
CA LYS A 174 -12.88 1.49 -5.99
C LYS A 174 -12.80 2.66 -6.96
N ASP A 175 -12.76 2.38 -8.27
CA ASP A 175 -12.67 3.42 -9.32
C ASP A 175 -11.54 4.42 -9.04
N GLU A 176 -10.37 3.90 -8.65
CA GLU A 176 -9.16 4.66 -8.28
C GLU A 176 -9.29 5.56 -7.03
N LYS A 177 -10.43 5.50 -6.35
CA LYS A 177 -10.71 6.23 -5.13
C LYS A 177 -10.49 5.35 -3.91
N LYS A 178 -9.80 5.89 -2.92
CA LYS A 178 -9.49 5.21 -1.65
C LYS A 178 -10.43 5.67 -0.54
N THR A 179 -10.88 4.72 0.27
CA THR A 179 -11.65 4.97 1.50
C THR A 179 -11.02 4.17 2.64
N GLY A 180 -10.82 4.79 3.80
CA GLY A 180 -10.16 4.18 4.97
C GLY A 180 -9.08 5.10 5.54
N PHE A 181 -8.03 4.54 6.15
CA PHE A 181 -6.99 5.33 6.80
C PHE A 181 -5.57 4.97 6.36
N VAL A 182 -4.67 5.95 6.50
CA VAL A 182 -3.22 5.80 6.34
C VAL A 182 -2.52 6.47 7.52
N LYS A 183 -1.66 5.72 8.21
CA LYS A 183 -0.69 6.22 9.18
C LYS A 183 0.66 6.34 8.49
N SER A 184 1.26 7.53 8.54
CA SER A 184 2.57 7.79 7.95
C SER A 184 3.27 8.87 8.76
N GLY A 185 4.45 8.54 9.29
CA GLY A 185 5.19 9.42 10.19
C GLY A 185 4.32 9.89 11.35
N GLU A 186 4.13 11.20 11.46
CA GLU A 186 3.34 11.83 12.52
C GLU A 186 1.84 11.98 12.21
N ARG A 187 1.32 11.37 11.15
CA ARG A 187 -0.07 11.60 10.69
C ARG A 187 -0.88 10.33 10.63
N GLU A 188 -2.15 10.44 10.96
CA GLU A 188 -3.19 9.50 10.58
C GLU A 188 -4.24 10.24 9.75
N ASN A 189 -4.29 9.93 8.45
CA ASN A 189 -5.23 10.53 7.53
C ASN A 189 -6.36 9.56 7.22
N ASN A 190 -7.60 10.03 7.32
CA ASN A 190 -8.79 9.31 6.88
C ASN A 190 -9.28 9.83 5.52
N TYR A 191 -9.75 8.93 4.68
CA TYR A 191 -10.20 9.20 3.33
C TYR A 191 -11.59 8.65 3.07
N ILE A 192 -12.39 9.37 2.30
CA ILE A 192 -13.67 8.91 1.75
C ILE A 192 -13.71 9.29 0.27
N ASP A 193 -13.80 8.29 -0.59
CA ASP A 193 -13.86 8.44 -2.05
C ASP A 193 -12.70 9.27 -2.64
N GLY A 194 -11.51 9.11 -2.05
CA GLY A 194 -10.28 9.78 -2.46
C GLY A 194 -10.03 11.12 -1.76
N ASP A 195 -11.05 11.75 -1.18
CA ASP A 195 -10.91 13.00 -0.45
C ASP A 195 -10.47 12.75 0.99
N GLU A 196 -9.60 13.60 1.55
CA GLU A 196 -9.29 13.62 2.99
C GLU A 196 -10.54 14.05 3.77
N LYS A 197 -11.23 13.07 4.35
CA LYS A 197 -12.49 13.25 5.08
C LYS A 197 -12.52 12.33 6.30
N GLY A 198 -13.19 12.80 7.36
CA GLY A 198 -13.14 12.17 8.68
C GLY A 198 -12.02 12.74 9.54
N THR A 199 -11.78 12.14 10.70
CA THR A 199 -10.76 12.54 11.68
C THR A 199 -9.37 12.55 11.05
N GLN A 200 -8.60 13.63 11.24
CA GLN A 200 -7.26 13.79 10.70
C GLN A 200 -6.30 14.06 11.86
N ARG A 201 -5.55 13.05 12.29
CA ARG A 201 -4.66 13.20 13.43
C ARG A 201 -3.29 13.64 12.99
N ARG A 202 -2.72 14.55 13.77
CA ARG A 202 -1.30 14.90 13.71
C ARG A 202 -0.71 14.81 15.10
N TYR A 203 0.34 14.02 15.20
CA TYR A 203 1.11 13.82 16.41
C TYR A 203 2.30 14.76 16.43
N THR A 204 2.63 15.31 17.59
CA THR A 204 3.83 16.13 17.76
C THR A 204 4.39 15.99 19.17
N LEU A 205 5.68 16.29 19.32
CA LEU A 205 6.31 16.38 20.63
C LEU A 205 6.03 17.77 21.22
N ILE A 206 5.49 17.80 22.43
CA ILE A 206 5.53 19.00 23.27
C ILE A 206 6.72 18.81 24.20
N ASP A 207 7.68 19.74 24.14
CA ASP A 207 8.83 19.96 25.04
C ASP A 207 10.21 19.70 24.42
N GLY A 208 10.77 20.79 23.86
CA GLY A 208 12.19 20.91 23.56
C GLY A 208 12.48 22.02 22.56
N ASP A 209 13.50 22.83 22.83
CA ASP A 209 14.13 23.65 21.80
C ASP A 209 14.79 22.71 20.77
N TYR A 210 14.11 22.53 19.63
CA TYR A 210 14.48 21.57 18.61
C TYR A 210 15.15 22.28 17.43
N ASP A 211 16.49 22.27 17.43
CA ASP A 211 17.23 22.43 16.18
C ASP A 211 16.77 21.35 15.17
N SER A 212 16.83 21.68 13.88
CA SER A 212 16.45 20.88 12.72
C SER A 212 16.82 19.39 12.82
N GLN A 213 18.00 19.07 13.36
CA GLN A 213 18.47 17.69 13.55
C GLN A 213 17.66 16.92 14.60
N LYS A 214 17.23 17.59 15.68
CA LYS A 214 16.39 16.98 16.72
C LYS A 214 14.93 16.83 16.29
N LYS A 215 14.44 17.65 15.34
CA LYS A 215 13.11 17.51 14.74
C LYS A 215 12.97 16.22 13.92
N TYR A 216 14.01 15.84 13.19
CA TYR A 216 14.05 14.55 12.48
C TYR A 216 14.02 13.38 13.47
N ILE A 217 14.85 13.43 14.52
CA ILE A 217 14.87 12.42 15.58
C ILE A 217 13.51 12.32 16.29
N ALA A 218 12.85 13.45 16.54
CA ALA A 218 11.52 13.53 17.13
C ALA A 218 10.42 12.93 16.24
N GLN A 219 10.47 13.17 14.92
CA GLN A 219 9.54 12.58 13.95
C GLN A 219 9.72 11.06 13.89
N THR A 220 10.97 10.59 13.88
CA THR A 220 11.31 9.18 13.99
C THR A 220 10.85 8.59 15.33
N ALA A 221 10.95 9.32 16.44
CA ALA A 221 10.48 8.87 17.76
C ALA A 221 8.95 8.78 17.85
N VAL A 222 8.22 9.73 17.25
CA VAL A 222 6.76 9.69 17.12
C VAL A 222 6.35 8.52 16.22
N ALA A 223 7.01 8.36 15.07
CA ALA A 223 6.79 7.21 14.21
C ALA A 223 7.11 5.88 14.91
N ASN A 224 8.16 5.81 15.73
CA ASN A 224 8.48 4.64 16.55
C ASN A 224 7.43 4.38 17.65
N LEU A 225 6.91 5.42 18.31
CA LEU A 225 5.90 5.29 19.37
C LEU A 225 4.55 4.77 18.83
N TYR A 226 4.19 5.17 17.61
CA TYR A 226 2.98 4.69 16.91
C TYR A 226 3.25 3.55 15.92
N LYS A 227 4.51 3.08 15.86
CA LYS A 227 5.07 2.14 14.89
C LYS A 227 4.72 2.46 13.43
N ALA A 228 4.62 3.74 13.07
CA ALA A 228 4.04 4.25 11.84
C ALA A 228 5.00 4.45 10.65
N ASP A 229 6.24 3.95 10.73
CA ASP A 229 7.20 4.09 9.62
C ASP A 229 7.58 2.81 8.90
N TYR A 230 7.68 2.96 7.59
CA TYR A 230 7.97 1.92 6.60
C TYR A 230 9.47 1.54 6.57
N PHE A 231 10.36 2.42 7.06
CA PHE A 231 11.81 2.26 7.06
C PHE A 231 12.46 3.22 8.08
N VAL A 232 12.74 2.82 9.33
CA VAL A 232 13.88 3.37 10.09
C VAL A 232 14.38 2.33 11.09
N GLY A 233 15.68 2.00 10.99
CA GLY A 233 16.40 1.27 12.03
C GLY A 233 16.69 2.16 13.24
N LEU A 234 16.58 1.55 14.42
CA LEU A 234 17.20 1.89 15.71
C LEU A 234 17.56 3.37 15.92
N LEU A 235 16.95 4.03 16.90
CA LEU A 235 17.68 4.83 17.93
C LEU A 235 16.72 5.37 19.01
N ASP A 236 17.19 5.21 20.25
CA ASP A 236 16.86 5.87 21.53
C ASP A 236 15.53 5.56 22.25
N ASP A 237 15.63 5.14 23.52
CA ASP A 237 14.57 4.83 24.48
C ASP A 237 14.06 6.06 25.25
N GLY A 238 14.27 7.25 24.69
CA GLY A 238 13.85 8.52 25.29
C GLY A 238 12.36 8.54 25.63
N LYS A 239 12.05 8.93 26.87
CA LYS A 239 10.67 9.12 27.35
C LYS A 239 10.09 10.42 26.80
N TYR A 240 9.48 10.37 25.62
CA TYR A 240 8.80 11.51 25.02
C TYR A 240 7.30 11.50 25.30
N LYS A 241 6.70 12.67 25.56
CA LYS A 241 5.25 12.84 25.66
C LYS A 241 4.70 13.19 24.27
N VAL A 242 3.85 12.34 23.71
CA VAL A 242 3.18 12.60 22.43
C VAL A 242 1.72 12.94 22.67
N ILE A 243 1.23 13.91 21.91
CA ILE A 243 -0.15 14.38 21.95
C ILE A 243 -0.78 14.35 20.56
N ASP A 244 -2.10 14.18 20.52
CA ASP A 244 -2.92 14.35 19.33
C ASP A 244 -3.42 15.81 19.26
N LEU A 245 -2.99 16.53 18.23
CA LEU A 245 -3.33 17.94 18.05
C LEU A 245 -4.83 18.17 17.78
N GLU A 246 -5.54 17.21 17.18
CA GLU A 246 -6.97 17.34 16.91
C GLU A 246 -7.78 17.25 18.22
N ASP A 247 -7.39 16.31 19.10
CA ASP A 247 -7.98 16.17 20.43
C ASP A 247 -7.70 17.40 21.31
N GLU A 248 -6.47 17.93 21.30
CA GLU A 248 -6.15 19.15 22.05
C GLU A 248 -6.91 20.37 21.53
N HIS A 249 -7.04 20.52 20.21
CA HIS A 249 -7.84 21.59 19.62
C HIS A 249 -9.32 21.47 20.01
N LYS A 250 -9.88 20.25 20.00
CA LYS A 250 -11.26 20.00 20.44
C LYS A 250 -11.47 20.36 21.91
N LYS A 251 -10.55 19.96 22.80
CA LYS A 251 -10.59 20.36 24.23
C LYS A 251 -10.54 21.88 24.40
N SER A 252 -9.71 22.57 23.62
CA SER A 252 -9.63 24.04 23.63
C SER A 252 -10.97 24.67 23.23
N LEU A 253 -11.58 24.21 22.14
CA LEU A 253 -12.89 24.69 21.68
C LEU A 253 -14.01 24.41 22.70
N ASP A 254 -14.02 23.23 23.32
CA ASP A 254 -14.99 22.89 24.36
C ASP A 254 -14.81 23.77 25.61
N ALA A 255 -13.56 24.09 25.98
CA ALA A 255 -13.24 24.99 27.08
C ALA A 255 -13.65 26.44 26.78
N GLU A 256 -13.37 26.94 25.58
CA GLU A 256 -13.80 28.28 25.13
C GLU A 256 -15.32 28.39 25.07
N LYS A 257 -16.01 27.35 24.57
CA LYS A 257 -17.47 27.30 24.55
C LYS A 257 -18.06 27.32 25.96
N LYS A 258 -17.48 26.56 26.88
CA LYS A 258 -17.89 26.58 28.29
C LYS A 258 -17.69 27.97 28.91
N GLN A 259 -16.53 28.58 28.69
CA GLN A 259 -16.24 29.92 29.18
C GLN A 259 -17.21 30.96 28.61
N TYR A 260 -17.56 30.87 27.32
CA TYR A 260 -18.56 31.73 26.71
C TYR A 260 -19.95 31.57 27.34
N GLU A 261 -20.42 30.34 27.56
CA GLU A 261 -21.70 30.10 28.22
C GLU A 261 -21.70 30.56 29.68
N ASP A 262 -20.59 30.38 30.41
CA ASP A 262 -20.44 30.89 31.79
C ASP A 262 -20.51 32.44 31.83
N ILE A 263 -19.81 33.12 30.90
CA ILE A 263 -19.86 34.60 30.78
C ILE A 263 -21.25 35.08 30.38
N LYS A 264 -21.91 34.40 29.45
CA LYS A 264 -23.26 34.72 28.99
C LYS A 264 -24.28 34.56 30.12
N ALA A 265 -24.20 33.48 30.89
CA ALA A 265 -25.03 33.25 32.07
C ALA A 265 -24.80 34.33 33.14
N ALA A 266 -23.54 34.69 33.44
CA ALA A 266 -23.21 35.76 34.37
C ALA A 266 -23.74 37.13 33.91
N THR A 267 -23.66 37.43 32.61
CA THR A 267 -24.17 38.68 32.02
C THR A 267 -25.70 38.75 32.09
N ALA A 268 -26.39 37.66 31.78
CA ALA A 268 -27.85 37.57 31.91
C ALA A 268 -28.31 37.72 33.36
N GLN A 269 -27.59 37.10 34.30
CA GLN A 269 -27.84 37.24 35.73
C GLN A 269 -27.67 38.70 36.19
N SER A 270 -26.61 39.40 35.75
CA SER A 270 -26.41 40.82 36.05
C SER A 270 -27.56 41.68 35.54
N ALA A 271 -27.96 41.52 34.27
CA ALA A 271 -29.06 42.28 33.68
C ALA A 271 -30.40 42.04 34.41
N CYS A 272 -30.63 40.82 34.90
CA CYS A 272 -31.80 40.48 35.71
C CYS A 272 -31.80 41.20 37.06
N VAL A 273 -30.65 41.26 37.74
CA VAL A 273 -30.48 41.97 39.02
C VAL A 273 -30.61 43.49 38.82
N ASP A 274 -30.06 44.05 37.75
CA ASP A 274 -30.18 45.48 37.42
C ASP A 274 -31.65 45.86 37.17
N LYS A 275 -32.40 44.99 36.48
CA LYS A 275 -33.84 45.18 36.29
C LYS A 275 -34.60 45.18 37.62
N LYS A 276 -34.36 44.20 38.50
CA LYS A 276 -34.99 44.13 39.83
C LYS A 276 -34.66 45.35 40.69
N THR A 277 -33.43 45.84 40.61
CA THR A 277 -32.99 47.07 41.26
C THR A 277 -33.79 48.27 40.77
N THR A 278 -33.96 48.39 39.46
CA THR A 278 -34.75 49.48 38.85
C THR A 278 -36.23 49.40 39.25
N ASP A 279 -36.83 48.21 39.19
CA ASP A 279 -38.23 47.97 39.55
C ASP A 279 -38.49 48.31 41.03
N TYR A 280 -37.56 47.94 41.93
CA TYR A 280 -37.66 48.26 43.35
C TYR A 280 -37.64 49.78 43.62
N HIS A 281 -36.76 50.52 42.95
CA HIS A 281 -36.70 51.98 43.08
C HIS A 281 -37.92 52.68 42.49
N MET A 282 -38.52 52.16 41.41
CA MET A 282 -39.79 52.66 40.89
C MET A 282 -40.94 52.48 41.88
N GLU A 283 -40.95 51.40 42.66
CA GLU A 283 -42.01 51.11 43.64
C GLU A 283 -41.80 51.83 44.98
N LYS A 284 -40.57 51.89 45.48
CA LYS A 284 -40.25 52.36 46.85
C LYS A 284 -39.63 53.76 46.90
N GLY A 285 -39.31 54.34 45.75
CA GLY A 285 -38.66 55.65 45.62
C GLY A 285 -37.17 55.54 45.32
N GLU A 286 -36.63 56.54 44.61
CA GLU A 286 -35.25 56.54 44.10
C GLU A 286 -34.19 56.42 45.19
N THR A 287 -34.48 56.87 46.42
CA THR A 287 -33.54 56.82 47.56
C THR A 287 -33.77 55.64 48.50
N ALA A 288 -34.63 54.69 48.14
CA ALA A 288 -34.90 53.50 48.96
C ALA A 288 -33.63 52.66 49.14
N PHE A 289 -33.31 52.27 50.38
CA PHE A 289 -32.12 51.47 50.67
C PHE A 289 -32.30 50.02 50.21
N ILE A 290 -31.34 49.50 49.44
CA ILE A 290 -31.26 48.09 49.06
C ILE A 290 -30.15 47.44 49.89
N SER A 291 -30.51 46.44 50.69
CA SER A 291 -29.52 45.72 51.49
C SER A 291 -28.73 44.72 50.64
N ASN A 292 -27.54 44.35 51.11
CA ASN A 292 -26.75 43.30 50.46
C ASN A 292 -27.50 41.97 50.41
N ASP A 293 -28.30 41.65 51.43
CA ASP A 293 -29.10 40.41 51.47
C ASP A 293 -30.12 40.39 50.34
N MET A 294 -30.81 41.50 50.07
CA MET A 294 -31.74 41.62 48.94
C MET A 294 -31.06 41.41 47.59
N ILE A 295 -29.83 41.93 47.43
CA ILE A 295 -29.05 41.73 46.20
C ILE A 295 -28.64 40.26 46.05
N GLN A 296 -28.28 39.56 47.13
CA GLN A 296 -27.96 38.13 47.07
C GLN A 296 -29.19 37.29 46.74
N ASP A 297 -30.34 37.59 47.35
CA ASP A 297 -31.60 36.90 47.04
C ASP A 297 -31.98 37.08 45.56
N TRP A 298 -31.87 38.30 45.03
CA TRP A 298 -32.11 38.56 43.61
C TRP A 298 -31.09 37.84 42.72
N ARG A 299 -29.83 37.73 43.12
CA ARG A 299 -28.83 36.94 42.39
C ARG A 299 -29.22 35.47 42.33
N GLU A 300 -29.64 34.86 43.43
CA GLU A 300 -30.07 33.46 43.44
C GLU A 300 -31.36 33.23 42.63
N GLU A 301 -32.34 34.12 42.74
CA GLU A 301 -33.56 34.07 41.92
C GLU A 301 -33.22 34.16 40.41
N CYS A 302 -32.30 35.05 40.05
CA CYS A 302 -31.87 35.26 38.67
C CYS A 302 -30.96 34.14 38.12
N LYS A 303 -30.47 33.21 38.95
CA LYS A 303 -29.77 31.99 38.47
C LYS A 303 -30.73 30.91 37.95
N SER A 304 -32.01 30.99 38.32
CA SER A 304 -33.01 29.94 38.06
C SER A 304 -33.88 30.15 36.81
N ARG A 305 -33.59 31.18 36.02
CA ARG A 305 -34.29 31.57 34.78
C ARG A 305 -33.36 31.49 33.58
#